data_AF-A0A7Y8JCL4-F1
#
_entry.id   AF-A0A7Y8JCL4-F1
#
_cell.length_a   1.000
_cell.length_b   1.000
_cell.length_c   1.000
_cell.angle_alpha   90.00
_cell.angle_beta   90.00
_cell.angle_gamma   90.00
#
_symmetry.space_group_name_H-M   'P 1'
#
loop_
_entity.id
_entity.type
_entity.pdbx_description
1 polymer ?
#
loop_
_entity_poly.entity_id
_entity_poly.type
_entity_poly.pdbx_seq_one_letter_code
_entity_poly.pdbx_strand_id
1 'polypeptide(L)'
;MKQTLAALAAVLLLAPVLASAGTPKPDLKIENPGSCIAPVPEMRRNHMEMLKHTRDRTLRQGIRGEKASLNGCINCHASKTTGSVLGQGGFCQECHTYAAVKLDCWDCHQPKAGNHEAVGVKP
;
A
#
# COMPACT_ATOMS: atom_id res chain seq x y z
N MET A 1 37.69 34.00 57.32
CA MET A 1 36.34 33.50 57.68
C MET A 1 35.34 34.14 56.73
N LYS A 2 34.48 33.48 55.96
CA LYS A 2 34.16 32.08 55.70
C LYS A 2 33.47 32.10 54.32
N GLN A 3 34.03 31.36 53.36
CA GLN A 3 33.34 30.48 52.40
C GLN A 3 32.19 31.08 51.55
N THR A 4 32.43 31.41 50.27
CA THR A 4 32.15 30.56 49.08
C THR A 4 30.76 29.95 49.07
N LEU A 5 29.93 30.30 48.09
CA LEU A 5 29.06 29.38 47.36
C LEU A 5 28.65 30.02 46.04
N ALA A 6 29.38 29.62 45.00
CA ALA A 6 28.88 29.63 43.64
C ALA A 6 27.70 28.65 43.54
N ALA A 7 26.64 29.04 42.83
CA ALA A 7 25.71 28.10 42.19
C ALA A 7 25.08 28.86 41.01
N LEU A 8 25.72 28.83 39.83
CA LEU A 8 25.43 27.86 38.76
C LEU A 8 23.94 27.83 38.39
N ALA A 9 23.64 28.54 37.30
CA ALA A 9 22.93 28.05 36.13
C ALA A 9 21.91 26.93 36.33
N ALA A 10 20.64 27.20 35.99
CA ALA A 10 19.93 26.51 34.91
C ALA A 10 18.43 26.86 34.95
N VAL A 11 18.06 27.99 34.36
CA VAL A 11 16.75 28.07 33.69
C VAL A 11 16.99 27.57 32.28
N LEU A 12 16.86 26.27 32.04
CA LEU A 12 16.80 25.74 30.68
C LEU A 12 15.84 24.54 30.62
N LEU A 13 14.62 24.85 30.18
CA LEU A 13 13.81 24.05 29.26
C LEU A 13 13.62 22.56 29.63
N LEU A 14 12.69 22.28 30.56
CA LEU A 14 11.86 21.08 30.38
C LEU A 14 10.87 21.35 29.24
N ALA A 15 11.36 21.34 28.00
CA ALA A 15 10.49 21.13 26.86
C ALA A 15 10.04 19.66 26.95
N PRO A 16 8.73 19.35 27.01
CA PRO A 16 8.30 17.98 26.82
C PRO A 16 8.77 17.57 25.42
N VAL A 17 9.62 16.56 25.37
CA VAL A 17 9.94 15.90 24.12
C VAL A 17 8.64 15.27 23.66
N LEU A 18 7.89 15.97 22.82
CA LEU A 18 6.79 15.38 22.06
C LEU A 18 7.45 14.34 21.17
N ALA A 19 7.54 13.11 21.67
CA ALA A 19 7.86 11.96 20.86
C ALA A 19 6.82 11.93 19.74
N SER A 20 7.26 12.27 18.53
CA SER A 20 6.43 12.16 17.33
C SER A 20 6.16 10.68 17.11
N ALA A 21 5.11 10.15 17.73
CA ALA A 21 4.57 8.86 17.38
C ALA A 21 4.20 8.95 15.89
N GLY A 22 4.92 8.21 15.04
CA GLY A 22 4.64 8.17 13.61
C GLY A 22 3.19 7.71 13.37
N THR A 23 2.65 8.02 12.19
CA THR A 23 1.30 7.57 11.83
C THR A 23 1.21 6.04 11.91
N PRO A 24 0.22 5.47 12.62
CA PRO A 24 0.02 4.03 12.68
C PRO A 24 -0.14 3.48 11.26
N LYS A 25 0.70 2.52 10.87
CA LYS A 25 0.64 1.90 9.54
C LYS A 25 -0.33 0.72 9.58
N PRO A 26 -1.06 0.45 8.48
CA PRO A 26 -1.90 -0.74 8.41
C PRO A 26 -1.02 -1.99 8.45
N ASP A 27 -1.52 -3.04 9.08
CA ASP A 27 -0.93 -4.38 8.99
C ASP A 27 -1.35 -5.00 7.66
N LEU A 28 -0.39 -5.19 6.75
CA LEU A 28 -0.64 -5.67 5.40
C LEU A 28 -0.05 -7.06 5.23
N LYS A 29 -0.91 -8.04 4.96
CA LYS A 29 -0.51 -9.42 4.74
C LYS A 29 -0.52 -9.77 3.25
N ILE A 30 0.57 -10.38 2.78
CA ILE A 30 0.64 -10.97 1.44
C ILE A 30 0.46 -12.48 1.62
N GLU A 31 -0.72 -12.98 1.30
CA GLU A 31 -1.07 -14.37 1.60
C GLU A 31 -0.48 -15.36 0.57
N ASN A 32 -0.16 -14.89 -0.65
CA ASN A 32 0.41 -15.68 -1.73
C ASN A 32 1.77 -15.11 -2.17
N PRO A 33 2.84 -15.33 -1.39
CA PRO A 33 4.15 -14.76 -1.69
C PRO A 33 4.81 -15.44 -2.91
N GLY A 34 5.62 -14.68 -3.64
CA GLY A 34 6.39 -15.13 -4.79
C GLY A 34 7.47 -14.11 -5.14
N SER A 35 7.96 -14.13 -6.38
CA SER A 35 8.91 -13.11 -6.87
C SER A 35 8.23 -11.73 -6.92
N CYS A 36 8.61 -10.85 -6.01
CA CYS A 36 8.08 -9.48 -5.96
C CYS A 36 8.42 -8.72 -7.24
N ILE A 37 7.46 -7.97 -7.78
CA ILE A 37 7.67 -7.13 -8.96
C ILE A 37 8.70 -6.01 -8.70
N ALA A 38 8.74 -5.52 -7.46
CA ALA A 38 9.66 -4.50 -6.98
C ALA A 38 9.70 -4.49 -5.43
N PRO A 39 10.70 -3.83 -4.82
CA PRO A 39 10.81 -3.73 -3.36
C PRO A 39 9.71 -2.84 -2.75
N VAL A 40 9.42 -3.04 -1.46
CA VAL A 40 8.33 -2.33 -0.75
C VAL A 40 8.38 -0.80 -0.87
N PRO A 41 9.54 -0.12 -0.75
CA PRO A 41 9.60 1.34 -0.90
C PRO A 41 9.21 1.82 -2.30
N GLU A 42 9.50 1.01 -3.33
CA GLU A 42 9.12 1.29 -4.71
C GLU A 42 7.61 1.13 -4.89
N MET A 43 7.04 0.03 -4.39
CA MET A 43 5.59 -0.19 -4.45
C MET A 43 4.83 0.94 -3.75
N ARG A 44 5.20 1.30 -2.53
CA ARG A 44 4.51 2.38 -1.79
C ARG A 44 4.50 3.71 -2.53
N ARG A 45 5.57 4.05 -3.24
CA ARG A 45 5.69 5.33 -3.95
C ARG A 45 5.06 5.31 -5.33
N ASN A 46 5.23 4.21 -6.07
CA ASN A 46 5.05 4.21 -7.52
C ASN A 46 3.98 3.22 -8.04
N HIS A 47 3.39 2.36 -7.19
CA HIS A 47 2.39 1.40 -7.66
C HIS A 47 1.17 2.06 -8.31
N MET A 48 0.75 3.24 -7.86
CA MET A 48 -0.39 3.95 -8.42
C MET A 48 -0.13 4.37 -9.87
N GLU A 49 0.99 5.06 -10.15
CA GLU A 49 1.33 5.47 -11.51
C GLU A 49 1.56 4.27 -12.43
N MET A 50 2.19 3.21 -11.91
CA MET A 50 2.34 1.93 -12.61
C MET A 50 0.98 1.36 -13.03
N LEU A 51 0.03 1.25 -12.10
CA LEU A 51 -1.32 0.72 -12.38
C LEU A 51 -2.11 1.64 -13.30
N LYS A 52 -1.99 2.97 -13.16
CA LYS A 52 -2.65 3.96 -14.01
C LYS A 52 -2.19 3.86 -15.46
N HIS A 53 -0.89 3.79 -15.70
CA HIS A 53 -0.35 3.64 -17.05
C HIS A 53 -0.69 2.28 -17.67
N THR A 54 -0.64 1.19 -16.91
CA THR A 54 -1.06 -0.12 -17.42
C THR A 54 -2.58 -0.18 -17.65
N ARG A 55 -3.40 0.48 -16.83
CA ARG A 55 -4.84 0.63 -17.06
C ARG A 55 -5.11 1.33 -18.39
N ASP A 56 -4.51 2.49 -18.62
CA ASP A 56 -4.76 3.27 -19.83
C ASP A 56 -4.30 2.51 -21.07
N ARG A 57 -3.15 1.82 -21.02
CA ARG A 57 -2.68 0.97 -22.12
C ARG A 57 -3.57 -0.25 -22.35
N THR A 58 -4.05 -0.88 -21.30
CA THR A 58 -4.95 -2.05 -21.41
C THR A 58 -6.30 -1.65 -21.97
N LEU A 59 -6.93 -0.61 -21.42
CA LEU A 59 -8.31 -0.25 -21.73
C LEU A 59 -8.45 0.64 -22.96
N ARG A 60 -7.50 1.55 -23.21
CA ARG A 60 -7.58 2.50 -24.33
C ARG A 60 -6.78 2.08 -25.54
N GLN A 61 -5.70 1.32 -25.35
CA GLN A 61 -4.78 0.92 -26.43
C GLN A 61 -4.82 -0.58 -26.74
N GLY A 62 -5.49 -1.39 -25.90
CA GLY A 62 -5.59 -2.83 -26.09
C GLY A 62 -4.32 -3.62 -25.78
N ILE A 63 -3.30 -3.01 -25.18
CA ILE A 63 -2.02 -3.66 -24.86
C ILE A 63 -2.18 -4.52 -23.59
N ARG A 64 -1.85 -5.82 -23.66
CA ARG A 64 -2.01 -6.79 -22.56
C ARG A 64 -0.71 -7.55 -22.30
N GLY A 65 -0.63 -8.21 -21.14
CA GLY A 65 0.49 -9.10 -20.79
C GLY A 65 1.67 -8.41 -20.11
N GLU A 66 1.51 -7.15 -19.68
CA GLU A 66 2.57 -6.46 -18.94
C GLU A 66 2.83 -7.08 -17.57
N LYS A 67 4.08 -7.01 -17.11
CA LYS A 67 4.50 -7.50 -15.78
C LYS A 67 3.66 -6.87 -14.66
N ALA A 68 3.35 -5.58 -14.77
CA ALA A 68 2.54 -4.83 -13.82
C ALA A 68 1.02 -4.95 -14.07
N SER A 69 0.55 -6.11 -14.50
CA SER A 69 -0.88 -6.33 -14.73
C SER A 69 -1.67 -6.36 -13.42
N LEU A 70 -2.88 -5.79 -13.45
CA LEU A 70 -3.78 -5.78 -12.30
C LEU A 70 -4.10 -7.21 -11.81
N ASN A 71 -4.32 -8.15 -12.73
CA ASN A 71 -4.55 -9.56 -12.39
C ASN A 71 -3.34 -10.18 -11.70
N GLY A 72 -2.11 -9.87 -12.16
CA GLY A 72 -0.88 -10.33 -11.50
C GLY A 72 -0.79 -9.87 -10.05
N CYS A 73 -1.14 -8.60 -9.78
CA CYS A 73 -1.20 -8.08 -8.42
C CYS A 73 -2.24 -8.81 -7.57
N ILE A 74 -3.45 -9.00 -8.08
CA ILE A 74 -4.55 -9.66 -7.34
C ILE A 74 -4.21 -11.10 -6.99
N ASN A 75 -3.53 -11.83 -7.86
CA ASN A 75 -3.14 -13.22 -7.57
C ASN A 75 -2.23 -13.37 -6.36
N CYS A 76 -1.32 -12.42 -6.15
CA CYS A 76 -0.43 -12.44 -5.00
C CYS A 76 -1.07 -11.82 -3.75
N HIS A 77 -1.87 -10.76 -3.92
CA HIS A 77 -2.39 -9.95 -2.81
C HIS A 77 -3.78 -10.35 -2.32
N ALA A 78 -4.52 -11.16 -3.09
CA ALA A 78 -5.85 -11.60 -2.67
C ALA A 78 -5.74 -12.48 -1.43
N SER A 79 -6.75 -12.35 -0.55
CA SER A 79 -6.91 -13.27 0.55
C SER A 79 -7.13 -14.69 0.03
N LYS A 80 -6.49 -15.67 0.67
CA LYS A 80 -6.73 -17.10 0.47
C LYS A 80 -8.14 -17.53 0.85
N THR A 81 -8.79 -16.79 1.76
CA THR A 81 -10.13 -17.10 2.24
C THR A 81 -11.21 -16.53 1.33
N THR A 82 -11.10 -15.26 0.93
CA THR A 82 -12.15 -14.59 0.14
C THR A 82 -11.87 -14.58 -1.36
N GLY A 83 -10.62 -14.84 -1.75
CA GLY A 83 -10.12 -14.64 -3.12
C GLY A 83 -10.04 -13.17 -3.51
N SER A 84 -10.32 -12.21 -2.63
CA SER A 84 -10.37 -10.79 -2.97
C SER A 84 -9.25 -9.99 -2.28
N VAL A 85 -8.86 -8.88 -2.90
CA VAL A 85 -8.01 -7.85 -2.27
C VAL A 85 -8.84 -6.77 -1.55
N LEU A 86 -10.16 -6.94 -1.52
CA LEU A 86 -11.14 -6.00 -0.95
C LEU A 86 -11.90 -6.60 0.23
N GLY A 87 -12.64 -5.72 0.90
CA GLY A 87 -13.34 -6.02 2.13
C GLY A 87 -12.41 -5.92 3.33
N GLN A 88 -12.95 -6.21 4.51
CA GLN A 88 -12.21 -6.17 5.76
C GLN A 88 -11.00 -7.10 5.72
N GLY A 89 -9.80 -6.57 6.01
CA GLY A 89 -8.55 -7.31 5.94
C GLY A 89 -8.01 -7.54 4.52
N GLY A 90 -8.69 -7.03 3.49
CA GLY A 90 -8.22 -7.09 2.11
C GLY A 90 -7.02 -6.16 1.88
N PHE A 91 -5.95 -6.66 1.27
CA PHE A 91 -4.70 -5.92 1.12
C PHE A 91 -4.88 -4.52 0.48
N CYS A 92 -5.63 -4.44 -0.62
CA CYS A 92 -5.88 -3.15 -1.29
C CYS A 92 -6.78 -2.28 -0.43
N GLN A 93 -7.84 -2.83 0.15
CA GLN A 93 -8.79 -2.08 0.99
C GLN A 93 -8.11 -1.43 2.20
N GLU A 94 -7.30 -2.19 2.95
CA GLU A 94 -6.65 -1.68 4.17
C GLU A 94 -5.66 -0.54 3.86
N CYS A 95 -4.83 -0.72 2.82
CA CYS A 95 -3.87 0.31 2.41
C CYS A 95 -4.58 1.56 1.87
N HIS A 96 -5.62 1.40 1.06
CA HIS A 96 -6.37 2.51 0.46
C HIS A 96 -7.22 3.25 1.49
N THR A 97 -7.75 2.54 2.49
CA THR A 97 -8.42 3.16 3.64
C THR A 97 -7.43 4.01 4.43
N TYR A 98 -6.25 3.47 4.73
CA TYR A 98 -5.18 4.21 5.40
C TYR A 98 -4.72 5.45 4.60
N ALA A 99 -4.60 5.33 3.29
CA ALA A 99 -4.18 6.42 2.42
C ALA A 99 -5.30 7.41 2.05
N ALA A 100 -6.54 7.15 2.49
CA ALA A 100 -7.74 7.90 2.09
C ALA A 100 -7.94 7.97 0.55
N VAL A 101 -7.62 6.88 -0.15
CA VAL A 101 -7.74 6.78 -1.61
C VAL A 101 -8.92 5.88 -1.97
N LYS A 102 -9.85 6.39 -2.78
CA LYS A 102 -10.94 5.57 -3.31
C LYS A 102 -10.46 4.79 -4.54
N LEU A 103 -10.91 3.54 -4.66
CA LEU A 103 -10.68 2.72 -5.85
C LEU A 103 -11.80 2.96 -6.88
N ASP A 104 -11.44 3.44 -8.07
CA ASP A 104 -12.39 3.98 -9.06
C ASP A 104 -13.42 2.95 -9.56
N CYS A 105 -12.95 1.88 -10.21
CA CYS A 105 -13.81 0.91 -10.91
C CYS A 105 -14.51 -0.08 -9.98
N TRP A 106 -14.15 -0.06 -8.69
CA TRP A 106 -14.27 -1.22 -7.83
C TRP A 106 -15.58 -1.23 -7.05
N ASP A 107 -16.29 -0.10 -6.98
CA ASP A 107 -17.64 -0.03 -6.39
C ASP A 107 -18.61 -1.06 -7.01
N CYS A 108 -18.40 -1.45 -8.27
CA CYS A 108 -19.17 -2.51 -8.95
C CYS A 108 -18.31 -3.68 -9.43
N HIS A 109 -17.05 -3.44 -9.86
CA HIS A 109 -16.16 -4.50 -10.34
C HIS A 109 -15.18 -4.95 -9.25
N GLN A 110 -15.64 -5.86 -8.41
CA GLN A 110 -14.86 -6.47 -7.32
C GLN A 110 -14.09 -7.68 -7.86
N PRO A 111 -12.79 -7.58 -8.18
CA PRO A 111 -12.08 -8.70 -8.77
C PRO A 111 -11.72 -9.73 -7.70
N LYS A 112 -11.63 -11.00 -8.13
CA LYS A 112 -11.09 -12.09 -7.32
C LYS A 112 -9.97 -12.80 -8.07
N ALA A 113 -9.05 -13.39 -7.31
CA ALA A 113 -7.98 -14.23 -7.83
C ALA A 113 -8.57 -15.45 -8.55
N GLY A 114 -7.96 -15.81 -9.68
CA GLY A 114 -8.38 -16.95 -10.49
C GLY A 114 -9.55 -16.68 -11.45
N ASN A 115 -10.18 -15.50 -11.41
CA ASN A 115 -11.26 -15.11 -12.32
C ASN A 115 -10.71 -14.66 -13.69
N HIS A 116 -9.81 -15.43 -14.30
CA HIS A 116 -8.95 -14.98 -15.40
C HIS A 116 -9.42 -15.36 -16.79
N GLU A 117 -10.68 -15.74 -17.02
CA GLU A 117 -11.23 -15.59 -18.36
C GLU A 117 -11.38 -14.10 -18.67
N ALA A 118 -10.27 -13.49 -19.08
CA ALA A 118 -10.30 -12.29 -19.88
C ALA A 118 -11.05 -12.65 -21.15
N VAL A 119 -12.35 -12.35 -21.17
CA VAL A 119 -13.17 -12.38 -22.38
C VAL A 119 -12.42 -11.57 -23.44
N GLY A 120 -11.81 -12.25 -24.42
CA GLY A 120 -11.05 -11.63 -25.51
C GLY A 120 -9.54 -11.89 -25.59
N VAL A 121 -8.94 -12.76 -24.77
CA VAL A 121 -7.62 -13.33 -25.13
C VAL A 121 -7.84 -14.43 -26.16
N LYS A 122 -7.51 -14.15 -27.43
CA LYS A 122 -7.31 -15.24 -28.41
C LYS A 122 -6.15 -16.12 -27.91
N PRO A 123 -6.27 -17.46 -28.02
CA PRO A 123 -5.21 -18.38 -27.60
C PRO A 123 -3.89 -18.08 -28.31
#